data_AF-A0A2T5NK34-F1
#
_entry.id   AF-A0A2T5NK34-F1
#
_cell.length_a   1.000
_cell.length_b   1.000
_cell.length_c   1.000
_cell.angle_alpha   90.00
_cell.angle_beta   90.00
_cell.angle_gamma   90.00
#
_symmetry.space_group_name_H-M   'P 1'
#
loop_
_entity.id
_entity.type
_entity.pdbx_description
1 polymer ?
#
loop_
_entity_poly.entity_id
_entity_poly.type
_entity_poly.pdbx_seq_one_letter_code
_entity_poly.pdbx_strand_id
1 'polypeptide(L)'
;MTVENAYMAFELGAIISGVDLVSELYGNSSYNWNLIQVLTALRPHRAGYRILITTSIKESKREEVKKLIFNFMGGNEDYDLLMRADDDNRDYMQIKNEWFHNGKIKYPVRMFFERSNAHADMWRGLGLNSAQV
;
A
#
# COMPACT_ATOMS: atom_id res chain seq x y z
N MET A 1 5.72 23.34 26.52
CA MET A 1 5.88 22.18 25.62
C MET A 1 4.49 21.85 25.11
N THR A 2 4.17 22.24 23.87
CA THR A 2 2.83 22.05 23.29
C THR A 2 2.64 20.60 22.87
N VAL A 3 1.40 20.11 22.96
CA VAL A 3 1.00 18.72 22.60
C VAL A 3 1.37 18.38 21.15
N GLU A 4 1.53 19.39 20.28
CA GLU A 4 1.96 19.24 18.89
C GLU A 4 3.38 18.69 18.72
N ASN A 5 4.29 18.93 19.68
CA ASN A 5 5.67 18.44 19.58
C ASN A 5 5.86 16.97 20.00
N ALA A 6 4.82 16.33 20.55
CA ALA A 6 4.86 14.90 20.90
C ALA A 6 4.62 13.97 19.70
N TYR A 7 4.12 14.50 18.57
CA TYR A 7 3.90 13.73 17.34
C TYR A 7 5.17 13.46 16.52
N MET A 8 6.32 13.96 16.97
CA MET A 8 7.57 14.00 16.20
C MET A 8 8.54 12.82 16.41
N ALA A 9 8.17 11.71 17.05
CA ALA A 9 9.20 10.71 17.41
C ALA A 9 8.85 9.22 17.35
N PHE A 10 7.79 8.80 16.66
CA PHE A 10 7.65 7.40 16.23
C PHE A 10 6.86 7.37 14.92
N GLU A 11 7.55 7.51 13.77
CA GLU A 11 6.97 6.97 12.54
C GLU A 11 6.90 5.45 12.72
N LEU A 12 5.73 4.98 13.14
CA LEU A 12 5.51 3.58 13.47
C LEU A 12 5.72 2.67 12.26
N GLY A 13 5.86 3.23 11.06
CA GLY A 13 6.28 2.56 9.85
C GLY A 13 5.18 2.53 8.80
N ALA A 14 5.51 2.06 7.59
CA ALA A 14 4.54 1.88 6.53
C ALA A 14 3.81 0.54 6.65
N ILE A 15 2.52 0.56 6.34
CA ILE A 15 1.77 -0.65 5.98
C ILE A 15 1.59 -0.64 4.48
N ILE A 16 2.03 -1.71 3.83
CA ILE A 16 1.97 -1.83 2.39
C ILE A 16 0.86 -2.76 2.00
N SER A 17 -0.13 -2.24 1.27
CA SER A 17 -1.19 -3.07 0.73
C SER A 17 -0.99 -3.26 -0.77
N GLY A 18 -0.83 -4.51 -1.18
CA GLY A 18 -1.04 -4.93 -2.57
C GLY A 18 -2.53 -5.05 -2.82
N VAL A 19 -3.25 -3.93 -2.85
CA VAL A 19 -4.68 -3.98 -3.22
C VAL A 19 -4.75 -4.30 -4.70
N ASP A 20 -5.40 -5.40 -5.04
CA ASP A 20 -5.73 -5.74 -6.41
C ASP A 20 -6.89 -4.86 -6.88
N LEU A 21 -6.56 -3.60 -7.22
CA LEU A 21 -7.51 -2.63 -7.75
C LEU A 21 -7.82 -2.91 -9.24
N VAL A 22 -7.18 -3.92 -9.85
CA VAL A 22 -7.32 -4.26 -11.28
C VAL A 22 -8.73 -4.76 -11.54
N SER A 23 -9.24 -5.68 -10.72
CA SER A 23 -10.60 -6.20 -10.91
C SER A 23 -11.64 -5.08 -10.89
N GLU A 24 -11.43 -4.05 -10.07
CA GLU A 24 -12.35 -2.93 -9.87
C GLU A 24 -12.30 -1.91 -11.02
N LEU A 25 -11.12 -1.61 -11.57
CA LEU A 25 -11.02 -0.80 -12.80
C LEU A 25 -11.75 -1.46 -13.99
N TYR A 26 -11.90 -2.79 -13.98
CA TYR A 26 -12.51 -3.56 -15.05
C TYR A 26 -13.88 -4.17 -14.68
N GLY A 27 -14.52 -3.71 -13.60
CA GLY A 27 -15.93 -4.00 -13.30
C GLY A 27 -16.24 -5.29 -12.54
N ASN A 28 -15.24 -5.96 -11.97
CA ASN A 28 -15.42 -7.09 -11.05
C ASN A 28 -15.33 -6.58 -9.60
N SER A 29 -16.50 -6.45 -8.96
CA SER A 29 -16.69 -5.88 -7.63
C SER A 29 -16.62 -6.94 -6.53
N SER A 30 -15.42 -7.18 -5.99
CA SER A 30 -15.29 -7.96 -4.75
C SER A 30 -14.20 -7.35 -3.88
N TYR A 31 -14.59 -6.36 -3.08
CA TYR A 31 -13.72 -5.72 -2.11
C TYR A 31 -13.39 -6.63 -0.94
N ASN A 32 -12.13 -6.64 -0.51
CA ASN A 32 -11.80 -7.10 0.83
C ASN A 32 -12.10 -5.98 1.84
N TRP A 33 -13.38 -5.87 2.26
CA TRP A 33 -13.84 -4.84 3.20
C TRP A 33 -13.10 -4.88 4.54
N ASN A 34 -12.69 -6.08 4.96
CA ASN A 34 -11.91 -6.26 6.19
C ASN A 34 -10.53 -5.60 6.08
N LEU A 35 -9.85 -5.77 4.94
CA LEU A 35 -8.58 -5.07 4.68
C LEU A 35 -8.76 -3.56 4.70
N ILE A 36 -9.86 -3.04 4.13
CA ILE A 36 -10.17 -1.60 4.16
C ILE A 36 -10.37 -1.10 5.60
N GLN A 37 -11.08 -1.86 6.45
CA GLN A 37 -11.21 -1.52 7.88
C GLN A 37 -9.87 -1.48 8.58
N VAL A 38 -9.03 -2.49 8.34
CA VAL A 38 -7.69 -2.58 8.93
C VAL A 38 -6.85 -1.37 8.51
N LEU A 39 -6.77 -1.07 7.21
CA LEU A 39 -6.03 0.11 6.72
C LEU A 39 -6.59 1.42 7.28
N THR A 40 -7.91 1.51 7.45
CA THR A 40 -8.57 2.69 8.03
C THR A 40 -8.28 2.86 9.51
N ALA A 41 -8.23 1.77 10.27
CA ALA A 41 -7.88 1.77 11.69
C ALA A 41 -6.41 2.16 11.93
N LEU A 42 -5.52 1.81 10.99
CA LEU A 42 -4.09 2.00 11.14
C LEU A 42 -3.57 3.39 10.73
N ARG A 43 -4.39 4.25 10.12
CA ARG A 43 -3.99 5.56 9.56
C ARG A 43 -3.23 6.48 10.54
N PRO A 44 -2.46 7.47 10.02
CA PRO A 44 -1.63 8.36 10.83
C PRO A 44 -2.42 9.07 11.94
N HIS A 45 -3.59 9.62 11.62
CA HIS A 45 -4.44 10.32 12.57
C HIS A 45 -5.12 9.41 13.63
N ARG A 46 -5.04 8.08 13.48
CA ARG A 46 -5.64 7.12 14.42
C ARG A 46 -4.60 6.33 15.19
N ALA A 47 -3.68 5.68 14.47
CA ALA A 47 -2.67 4.80 15.05
C ALA A 47 -1.24 5.16 14.65
N GLY A 48 -1.03 6.26 13.91
CA GLY A 48 0.30 6.78 13.59
C GLY A 48 1.05 6.05 12.46
N TYR A 49 0.42 5.12 11.74
CA TYR A 49 1.07 4.45 10.60
C TYR A 49 0.80 5.17 9.28
N ARG A 50 1.84 5.32 8.46
CA ARG A 50 1.67 5.73 7.07
C ARG A 50 1.14 4.55 6.25
N ILE A 51 0.19 4.81 5.36
CA ILE A 51 -0.34 3.79 4.45
C ILE A 51 0.34 3.96 3.10
N LEU A 52 0.96 2.89 2.59
CA LEU A 52 1.48 2.84 1.22
C LEU A 52 0.70 1.80 0.42
N ILE A 53 0.11 2.23 -0.68
CA ILE A 53 -0.61 1.36 -1.59
C ILE A 53 0.29 1.03 -2.78
N THR A 54 0.37 -0.24 -3.13
CA THR A 54 1.08 -0.71 -4.31
C THR A 54 0.12 -1.38 -5.28
N THR A 55 0.22 -1.06 -6.57
CA THR A 55 -0.58 -1.72 -7.60
C THR A 55 0.20 -2.00 -8.89
N SER A 56 -0.16 -3.07 -9.57
CA SER A 56 0.38 -3.43 -10.90
C SER A 56 -0.22 -2.60 -12.03
N ILE A 57 -1.25 -1.79 -11.73
CA ILE A 57 -1.86 -0.88 -12.68
C ILE A 57 -0.85 0.16 -13.14
N LYS A 58 -0.89 0.48 -14.43
CA LYS A 58 0.03 1.41 -15.06
C LYS A 58 -0.24 2.87 -14.63
N GLU A 59 0.82 3.66 -14.55
CA GLU A 59 0.82 5.09 -14.16
C GLU A 59 -0.19 5.94 -14.94
N SER A 60 -0.41 5.67 -16.23
CA SER A 60 -1.43 6.33 -17.06
C SER A 60 -2.86 6.27 -16.47
N LYS A 61 -3.13 5.35 -15.53
CA LYS A 61 -4.42 5.20 -14.84
C LYS A 61 -4.44 5.79 -13.42
N ARG A 62 -3.42 6.55 -13.02
CA ARG A 62 -3.26 7.07 -11.66
C ARG A 62 -4.50 7.79 -11.12
N GLU A 63 -5.11 8.68 -11.90
CA GLU A 63 -6.29 9.43 -11.43
C GLU A 63 -7.53 8.55 -11.23
N GLU A 64 -7.71 7.52 -12.06
CA GLU A 64 -8.78 6.54 -11.88
C GLU A 64 -8.54 5.72 -10.59
N VAL A 65 -7.30 5.29 -10.37
CA VAL A 65 -6.89 4.57 -9.16
C VAL A 65 -7.04 5.42 -7.90
N LYS A 66 -6.65 6.70 -7.94
CA LYS A 66 -6.81 7.62 -6.80
C LYS A 66 -8.27 7.81 -6.42
N LYS A 67 -9.17 8.03 -7.39
CA LYS A 67 -10.61 8.15 -7.13
C LYS A 67 -11.18 6.89 -6.48
N LEU A 68 -10.73 5.74 -6.95
CA LEU A 68 -11.15 4.45 -6.44
C LEU A 68 -10.68 4.25 -4.98
N ILE A 69 -9.41 4.52 -4.69
CA ILE A 69 -8.86 4.48 -3.32
C ILE A 69 -9.57 5.50 -2.42
N PHE A 70 -9.79 6.73 -2.89
CA PHE A 70 -10.47 7.78 -2.14
C PHE A 70 -11.86 7.32 -1.69
N ASN A 71 -12.64 6.70 -2.57
CA ASN A 71 -13.94 6.14 -2.25
C ASN A 71 -13.83 5.02 -1.20
N PHE A 72 -12.84 4.14 -1.30
CA PHE A 72 -12.63 3.07 -0.32
C PHE A 72 -12.17 3.57 1.04
N MET A 73 -11.36 4.62 1.03
CA MET A 73 -10.79 5.20 2.23
C MET A 73 -11.73 6.21 2.89
N GLY A 74 -12.99 6.32 2.45
CA GLY A 74 -13.98 7.21 3.06
C GLY A 74 -13.64 8.68 2.85
N GLY A 75 -13.10 9.02 1.67
CA GLY A 75 -12.80 10.39 1.27
C GLY A 75 -11.50 10.95 1.83
N ASN A 76 -10.50 10.12 2.07
CA ASN A 76 -9.22 10.53 2.65
C ASN A 76 -8.05 10.17 1.73
N GLU A 77 -7.15 11.13 1.49
CA GLU A 77 -5.96 10.99 0.63
C GLU A 77 -4.65 10.81 1.39
N ASP A 78 -4.70 10.47 2.68
CA ASP A 78 -3.53 10.23 3.53
C ASP A 78 -2.93 8.83 3.29
N TYR A 79 -2.39 8.66 2.08
CA TYR A 79 -1.67 7.47 1.62
C TYR A 79 -0.62 7.83 0.57
N ASP A 80 0.47 7.06 0.53
CA ASP A 80 1.39 7.03 -0.60
C ASP A 80 0.95 5.98 -1.62
N LEU A 81 1.26 6.20 -2.90
CA LEU A 81 0.84 5.31 -4.00
C LEU A 81 1.99 5.04 -4.98
N LEU A 82 2.43 3.78 -5.03
CA LEU A 82 3.39 3.29 -6.01
C LEU A 82 2.68 2.44 -7.08
N MET A 83 2.87 2.82 -8.33
CA MET A 83 2.24 2.19 -9.49
C MET A 83 3.31 1.76 -10.50
N ARG A 84 2.96 0.80 -11.35
CA ARG A 84 3.84 0.32 -12.43
C ARG A 84 4.02 1.43 -13.48
N ALA A 85 5.25 1.70 -13.90
CA ALA A 85 5.50 2.62 -15.01
C ALA A 85 4.84 2.13 -16.33
N ASP A 86 4.42 3.04 -17.20
CA ASP A 86 3.63 2.68 -18.39
C ASP A 86 4.39 1.76 -19.38
N ASP A 87 5.71 1.92 -19.45
CA ASP A 87 6.62 1.19 -20.31
C ASP A 87 7.19 -0.09 -19.67
N ASP A 88 6.94 -0.31 -18.37
CA ASP A 88 7.46 -1.46 -17.65
C ASP A 88 6.52 -2.67 -17.73
N ASN A 89 6.89 -3.65 -18.55
CA ASN A 89 6.13 -4.89 -18.76
C ASN A 89 6.73 -6.10 -18.02
N ARG A 90 7.67 -5.89 -17.10
CA ARG A 90 8.27 -6.96 -16.31
C ARG A 90 7.28 -7.62 -15.36
N ASP A 91 7.68 -8.75 -14.78
CA ASP A 91 6.91 -9.38 -13.72
C ASP A 91 6.73 -8.44 -12.53
N TYR A 92 5.53 -8.41 -11.93
CA TYR A 92 5.23 -7.40 -10.92
C TYR A 92 5.99 -7.63 -9.61
N MET A 93 6.34 -8.88 -9.31
CA MET A 93 7.18 -9.21 -8.16
C MET A 93 8.59 -8.61 -8.32
N GLN A 94 9.15 -8.67 -9.54
CA GLN A 94 10.44 -8.02 -9.85
C GLN A 94 10.38 -6.51 -9.61
N ILE A 95 9.30 -5.86 -10.04
CA ILE A 95 9.08 -4.42 -9.85
C ILE A 95 8.98 -4.05 -8.36
N LYS A 96 8.19 -4.81 -7.58
CA LYS A 96 8.07 -4.60 -6.13
C LYS A 96 9.41 -4.76 -5.40
N ASN A 97 10.17 -5.77 -5.79
CA ASN A 97 11.47 -6.04 -5.22
C ASN A 97 12.46 -4.90 -5.53
N GLU A 98 12.40 -4.36 -6.74
CA GLU A 98 13.16 -3.16 -7.13
C GLU A 98 12.75 -1.93 -6.31
N TRP A 99 11.45 -1.67 -6.12
CA TRP A 99 10.98 -0.54 -5.30
C TRP A 99 11.51 -0.58 -3.86
N PHE A 100 11.61 -1.78 -3.29
CA PHE A 100 12.17 -1.97 -1.95
C PHE A 100 13.67 -1.66 -1.93
N HIS A 101 14.46 -2.28 -2.81
CA HIS A 101 15.91 -2.13 -2.82
C HIS A 101 16.38 -0.74 -3.28
N ASN A 102 15.65 -0.09 -4.19
CA ASN A 102 15.98 1.25 -4.70
C ASN A 102 15.45 2.39 -3.81
N GLY A 103 14.94 2.08 -2.60
CA GLY A 103 14.50 3.10 -1.64
C GLY A 103 13.26 3.88 -2.08
N LYS A 104 12.45 3.35 -3.01
CA LYS A 104 11.13 3.93 -3.32
C LYS A 104 10.18 3.80 -2.14
N ILE A 105 10.35 2.75 -1.34
CA ILE A 105 9.72 2.59 -0.03
C ILE A 105 10.59 3.32 1.00
N LYS A 106 10.17 4.53 1.39
CA LYS A 106 10.98 5.46 2.19
C LYS A 106 10.87 5.29 3.70
N TYR A 107 9.99 4.40 4.17
CA TYR A 107 9.66 4.26 5.58
C TYR A 107 10.03 2.86 6.08
N PRO A 108 10.37 2.69 7.37
CA PRO A 108 10.46 1.38 7.98
C PRO A 108 9.14 0.63 7.80
N VAL A 109 9.12 -0.49 7.08
CA VAL A 109 7.86 -1.23 6.86
C VAL A 109 7.59 -2.14 8.04
N ARG A 110 6.37 -2.08 8.62
CA ARG A 110 5.99 -2.99 9.71
C ARG A 110 5.26 -4.22 9.24
N MET A 111 4.47 -4.09 8.19
CA MET A 111 3.65 -5.19 7.68
C MET A 111 3.26 -4.95 6.22
N PHE A 112 3.31 -6.03 5.44
CA PHE A 112 2.71 -6.11 4.11
C PHE A 112 1.42 -6.93 4.18
N PHE A 113 0.38 -6.45 3.52
CA PHE A 113 -0.84 -7.20 3.23
C PHE A 113 -0.88 -7.51 1.74
N GLU A 114 -0.84 -8.79 1.39
CA GLU A 114 -0.79 -9.26 0.00
C GLU A 114 -1.89 -10.27 -0.27
N ARG A 115 -2.52 -10.19 -1.45
CA ARG A 115 -3.49 -11.21 -1.89
C ARG A 115 -2.81 -12.51 -2.33
N SER A 116 -1.66 -12.37 -2.99
CA SER A 116 -0.91 -13.49 -3.57
C SER A 116 0.05 -14.10 -2.53
N ASN A 117 0.00 -15.42 -2.38
CA ASN A 117 0.98 -16.15 -1.57
C ASN A 117 2.42 -15.90 -2.04
N ALA A 118 2.66 -15.90 -3.35
CA ALA A 118 3.99 -15.67 -3.89
C ALA A 118 4.56 -14.28 -3.51
N HIS A 119 3.71 -13.25 -3.50
CA HIS A 119 4.14 -11.91 -3.07
C HIS A 119 4.35 -11.82 -1.56
N ALA A 120 3.48 -12.46 -0.77
CA ALA A 120 3.67 -12.53 0.67
C ALA A 120 4.99 -13.23 1.03
N ASP A 121 5.28 -14.35 0.36
CA ASP A 121 6.51 -15.12 0.55
C ASP A 121 7.75 -14.36 0.08
N MET A 122 7.65 -13.57 -1.00
CA MET A 122 8.73 -12.66 -1.41
C MET A 122 9.11 -11.71 -0.26
N TRP A 123 8.13 -11.03 0.37
CA TRP A 123 8.41 -10.11 1.47
C TRP A 123 8.98 -10.83 2.70
N ARG A 124 8.45 -12.00 3.05
CA ARG A 124 8.98 -12.84 4.14
C ARG A 124 10.42 -13.26 3.87
N GLY A 125 10.75 -13.59 2.62
CA GLY A 125 12.11 -13.92 2.19
C GLY A 125 13.11 -12.77 2.34
N LEU A 126 12.63 -11.52 2.34
CA LEU A 126 13.42 -10.32 2.64
C LEU A 126 13.48 -9.99 4.15
N GLY A 127 12.96 -10.88 5.02
CA GLY A 127 12.93 -10.68 6.47
C GLY A 127 11.84 -9.73 6.96
N LEU A 128 10.84 -9.43 6.13
CA LEU A 128 9.75 -8.51 6.45
C LEU A 128 8.50 -9.26 6.89
N ASN A 129 7.70 -8.64 7.75
CA ASN A 129 6.40 -9.22 8.12
C ASN A 129 5.42 -9.08 6.95
N SER A 130 4.82 -10.19 6.53
CA SER A 130 3.76 -10.18 5.52
C SER A 130 2.65 -11.18 5.83
N ALA A 131 1.41 -10.72 5.71
CA ALA A 131 0.21 -11.54 5.76
C ALA A 131 -0.39 -11.70 4.37
N GLN A 132 -0.79 -12.93 4.05
CA GLN A 132 -1.67 -13.19 2.93
C GLN A 132 -3.11 -12.89 3.36
N VAL A 133 -3.85 -12.09 2.61
CA VAL A 133 -5.23 -11.65 2.94
C VAL A 133 -6.21 -11.74 1.78
#